data_AF-K8X7Z8-F1
#
_entry.id   AF-K8X7Z8-F1
#
_cell.length_a   1.000
_cell.length_b   1.000
_cell.length_c   1.000
_cell.angle_alpha   90.00
_cell.angle_beta   90.00
_cell.angle_gamma   90.00
#
_symmetry.space_group_name_H-M   'P 1'
#
loop_
_entity.id
_entity.type
_entity.pdbx_description
1 polymer ?
#
loop_
_entity_poly.entity_id
_entity_poly.type
_entity_poly.pdbx_seq_one_letter_code
_entity_poly.pdbx_strand_id
1 'polypeptide(L)'
;MKINKEWFLAKELIHIPGFPTTPQGVNKRARLENWKKRAVAVPGARGRSFEYHIDNFSTEIQAVLNQSQSLSNGSELTLKEQEWLTLFRSLSESEQAFMLYTLRRKGIEWLVQQSELY
;
A
#
# COMPACT_ATOMS: atom_id res chain seq x y z
N MET A 1 7.13 6.45 -18.07
CA MET A 1 6.57 5.13 -18.46
C MET A 1 6.29 4.37 -17.18
N LYS A 2 5.02 4.17 -16.79
CA LYS A 2 4.66 3.45 -15.56
C LYS A 2 4.92 1.96 -15.79
N ILE A 3 5.88 1.39 -15.08
CA ILE A 3 6.07 -0.07 -15.05
C ILE A 3 5.09 -0.59 -14.01
N ASN A 4 3.93 -1.09 -14.46
CA ASN A 4 2.97 -1.73 -13.56
C ASN A 4 3.51 -3.11 -13.21
N LYS A 5 3.71 -3.40 -11.91
CA LYS A 5 4.05 -4.74 -11.45
C LYS A 5 2.85 -5.67 -11.71
N GLU A 6 3.04 -6.68 -12.56
CA GLU A 6 1.95 -7.59 -12.97
C GLU A 6 1.89 -8.88 -12.14
N TRP A 7 2.90 -9.16 -11.33
CA TRP A 7 3.06 -10.43 -10.62
C TRP A 7 3.25 -10.21 -9.12
N PHE A 8 2.46 -10.89 -8.30
CA PHE A 8 2.38 -10.67 -6.85
C PHE A 8 2.57 -11.96 -6.06
N LEU A 9 3.38 -11.92 -4.99
CA LEU A 9 3.52 -13.03 -4.05
C LEU A 9 2.29 -13.14 -3.14
N ALA A 10 1.99 -14.34 -2.66
CA ALA A 10 0.90 -14.57 -1.70
C ALA A 10 0.97 -13.64 -0.47
N LYS A 11 2.19 -13.39 0.05
CA LYS A 11 2.44 -12.49 1.20
C LYS A 11 2.12 -11.03 0.93
N GLU A 12 2.12 -10.60 -0.34
CA GLU A 12 1.78 -9.22 -0.73
C GLU A 12 0.26 -9.04 -0.80
N LEU A 13 -0.48 -10.13 -0.98
CA LEU A 13 -1.93 -10.11 -1.18
C LEU A 13 -2.73 -10.18 0.13
N ILE A 14 -2.13 -10.64 1.23
CA ILE A 14 -2.85 -10.84 2.52
C ILE A 14 -3.35 -9.54 3.17
N HIS A 15 -2.82 -8.39 2.77
CA HIS A 15 -3.20 -7.08 3.34
C HIS A 15 -4.29 -6.38 2.51
N ILE A 16 -4.79 -7.02 1.46
CA ILE A 16 -5.80 -6.45 0.56
C ILE A 16 -7.19 -6.84 1.09
N PRO A 17 -8.10 -5.86 1.31
CA PRO A 17 -9.48 -6.17 1.64
C PRO A 17 -10.09 -7.14 0.62
N GLY A 18 -10.75 -8.19 1.10
CA GLY A 18 -11.32 -9.25 0.25
C GLY A 18 -10.36 -10.40 -0.10
N PHE A 19 -9.10 -10.37 0.33
CA PHE A 19 -8.20 -11.52 0.30
C PHE A 19 -8.21 -12.31 1.61
N PRO A 20 -7.85 -13.61 1.57
CA PRO A 20 -7.52 -14.35 2.76
C PRO A 20 -6.39 -13.66 3.55
N THR A 21 -6.50 -13.65 4.88
CA THR A 21 -5.54 -12.99 5.78
C THR A 21 -4.22 -13.75 5.94
N THR A 22 -4.09 -14.94 5.33
CA THR A 22 -2.89 -15.79 5.42
C THR A 22 -2.40 -16.21 4.05
N PRO A 23 -1.07 -16.32 3.83
CA PRO A 23 -0.52 -16.75 2.54
C PRO A 23 -1.02 -18.15 2.11
N GLN A 24 -1.26 -19.04 3.07
CA GLN A 24 -1.82 -20.36 2.84
C GLN A 24 -3.25 -20.27 2.31
N GLY A 25 -4.07 -19.36 2.86
CA GLY A 25 -5.41 -19.08 2.36
C GLY A 25 -5.39 -18.55 0.93
N VAL A 26 -4.47 -17.65 0.62
CA VAL A 26 -4.27 -17.14 -0.75
C VAL A 26 -3.89 -18.26 -1.71
N ASN A 27 -2.95 -19.13 -1.34
CA ASN A 27 -2.56 -20.28 -2.16
C ASN A 27 -3.71 -21.27 -2.38
N LYS A 28 -4.54 -21.51 -1.36
CA LYS A 28 -5.73 -22.37 -1.48
C LYS A 28 -6.73 -21.76 -2.47
N ARG A 29 -7.01 -20.47 -2.36
CA ARG A 29 -7.90 -19.73 -3.27
C ARG A 29 -7.38 -19.76 -4.70
N ALA A 30 -6.10 -19.46 -4.90
CA ALA A 30 -5.45 -19.50 -6.21
C ALA A 30 -5.54 -20.88 -6.89
N ARG A 31 -5.53 -21.97 -6.10
CA ARG A 31 -5.74 -23.33 -6.61
C ARG A 31 -7.19 -23.59 -7.01
N LEU A 32 -8.16 -23.10 -6.22
CA LEU A 32 -9.59 -23.27 -6.50
C LEU A 32 -10.03 -22.46 -7.73
N GLU A 33 -9.49 -21.27 -7.89
CA GLU A 33 -9.82 -20.33 -8.96
C GLU A 33 -8.88 -20.45 -10.18
N ASN A 34 -7.99 -21.45 -10.21
CA ASN A 34 -7.04 -21.71 -11.31
C ASN A 34 -6.23 -20.48 -11.76
N TRP A 35 -5.71 -19.71 -10.80
CA TRP A 35 -4.98 -18.47 -11.11
C TRP A 35 -3.73 -18.72 -11.96
N LYS A 36 -3.49 -17.81 -12.91
CA LYS A 36 -2.24 -17.70 -13.66
C LYS A 36 -1.09 -17.43 -12.68
N LYS A 37 -0.19 -18.40 -12.55
CA LYS A 37 0.93 -18.39 -11.60
C LYS A 37 2.26 -18.71 -12.26
N ARG A 38 3.35 -18.15 -11.73
CA ARG A 38 4.73 -18.46 -12.14
C ARG A 38 5.57 -18.86 -10.94
N ALA A 39 6.49 -19.80 -11.12
CA ALA A 39 7.45 -20.19 -10.09
C ALA A 39 8.62 -19.19 -10.05
N VAL A 40 8.97 -18.71 -8.86
CA VAL A 40 10.05 -17.75 -8.65
C VAL A 40 11.00 -18.29 -7.58
N ALA A 41 12.30 -18.17 -7.84
CA ALA A 41 13.33 -18.42 -6.85
C ALA A 41 13.43 -17.18 -5.94
N VAL A 42 13.21 -17.36 -4.64
CA VAL A 42 13.35 -16.27 -3.67
C VAL A 42 14.75 -16.34 -3.07
N PRO A 43 15.55 -15.26 -3.14
CA PRO A 43 16.87 -15.24 -2.52
C PRO A 43 16.78 -15.58 -1.02
N GLY A 44 17.55 -16.57 -0.57
CA GLY A 44 17.59 -16.98 0.84
C GLY A 44 16.50 -17.97 1.29
N ALA A 45 15.55 -18.35 0.42
CA ALA A 45 14.57 -19.39 0.72
C ALA A 45 14.96 -20.74 0.08
N ARG A 46 15.01 -21.82 0.87
CA ARG A 46 15.10 -23.20 0.35
C ARG A 46 13.75 -23.63 -0.24
N GLY A 47 13.38 -23.07 -1.39
CA GLY A 47 12.16 -23.46 -2.12
C GLY A 47 11.76 -22.54 -3.26
N ARG A 48 11.00 -23.08 -4.22
CA ARG A 48 10.29 -22.30 -5.26
C ARG A 48 9.05 -21.68 -4.61
N SER A 49 8.90 -20.37 -4.70
CA SER A 49 7.63 -19.67 -4.38
C SER A 49 6.82 -19.45 -5.65
N PHE A 50 5.55 -19.13 -5.51
CA PHE A 50 4.69 -18.77 -6.64
C PHE A 50 4.27 -17.30 -6.56
N GLU A 51 4.33 -16.63 -7.70
CA GLU A 51 3.69 -15.34 -7.92
C GLU A 51 2.44 -15.52 -8.78
N TYR A 52 1.46 -14.65 -8.57
CA TYR A 52 0.15 -14.66 -9.24
C TYR A 52 -0.02 -13.39 -10.08
N HIS A 53 -0.58 -13.57 -11.27
CA HIS A 53 -0.79 -12.46 -12.22
C HIS A 53 -1.95 -11.55 -11.79
N ILE A 54 -1.84 -10.25 -12.07
CA ILE A 54 -2.86 -9.24 -11.76
C ILE A 54 -4.23 -9.51 -12.41
N ASP A 55 -4.24 -10.11 -13.60
CA ASP A 55 -5.47 -10.48 -14.33
C ASP A 55 -6.38 -11.46 -13.57
N ASN A 56 -5.83 -12.18 -12.58
CA ASN A 56 -6.65 -13.08 -11.76
C ASN A 56 -7.54 -12.32 -10.77
N PHE A 57 -7.34 -11.02 -10.63
CA PHE A 57 -7.99 -10.20 -9.61
C PHE A 57 -9.08 -9.32 -10.21
N SER A 58 -10.12 -9.01 -9.43
CA SER A 58 -11.17 -8.08 -9.85
C SER A 58 -10.61 -6.67 -10.07
N THR A 59 -11.28 -5.87 -10.89
CA THR A 59 -10.88 -4.49 -11.20
C THR A 59 -10.68 -3.63 -9.94
N GLU A 60 -11.49 -3.87 -8.90
CA GLU A 60 -11.37 -3.21 -7.61
C GLU A 60 -10.05 -3.57 -6.90
N ILE A 61 -9.69 -4.86 -6.87
CA ILE A 61 -8.42 -5.32 -6.31
C ILE A 61 -7.25 -4.77 -7.13
N GLN A 62 -7.36 -4.75 -8.47
CA GLN A 62 -6.33 -4.18 -9.33
C GLN A 62 -6.13 -2.69 -9.05
N ALA A 63 -7.20 -1.93 -8.81
CA ALA A 63 -7.12 -0.53 -8.43
C ALA A 63 -6.40 -0.35 -7.09
N VAL A 64 -6.70 -1.18 -6.09
CA VAL A 64 -6.00 -1.17 -4.79
C VAL A 64 -4.52 -1.51 -4.97
N LEU A 65 -4.18 -2.58 -5.70
CA LEU A 65 -2.79 -2.98 -5.96
C LEU A 65 -1.99 -1.87 -6.66
N ASN A 66 -2.60 -1.18 -7.61
CA ASN A 66 -1.99 -0.06 -8.32
C ASN A 66 -1.84 1.19 -7.42
N GLN A 67 -2.75 1.42 -6.46
CA GLN A 67 -2.64 2.51 -5.48
C GLN A 67 -1.61 2.20 -4.39
N SER A 68 -1.59 0.97 -3.88
CA SER A 68 -0.59 0.48 -2.91
C SER A 68 0.83 0.61 -3.47
N GLN A 69 1.02 0.35 -4.78
CA GLN A 69 2.28 0.59 -5.48
C GLN A 69 2.70 2.06 -5.50
N SER A 70 1.75 3.00 -5.53
CA SER A 70 2.06 4.43 -5.42
C SER A 70 2.58 4.81 -4.02
N LEU A 71 2.30 3.99 -3.01
CA LEU A 71 2.74 4.20 -1.62
C LEU A 71 3.99 3.35 -1.28
N SER A 72 4.20 2.22 -1.96
CA SER A 72 5.25 1.23 -1.64
C SER A 72 6.46 1.28 -2.56
N ASN A 73 6.33 1.81 -3.78
CA ASN A 73 7.49 2.24 -4.52
C ASN A 73 7.94 3.51 -3.82
N GLY A 74 9.15 3.54 -3.29
CA GLY A 74 9.72 4.73 -2.65
C GLY A 74 9.61 5.92 -3.60
N SER A 75 8.50 6.64 -3.54
CA SER A 75 8.42 8.01 -3.97
C SER A 75 9.40 8.69 -3.05
N GLU A 76 10.60 8.90 -3.57
CA GLU A 76 11.57 9.79 -2.98
C GLU A 76 10.76 11.02 -2.57
N LEU A 77 10.65 11.22 -1.26
CA LEU A 77 9.93 12.36 -0.72
C LEU A 77 10.46 13.57 -1.48
N THR A 78 9.58 14.42 -1.99
CA THR A 78 10.01 15.65 -2.64
C THR A 78 10.94 16.41 -1.68
N LEU A 79 11.88 17.19 -2.22
CA LEU A 79 12.80 18.00 -1.41
C LEU A 79 12.05 18.77 -0.30
N LYS A 80 10.88 19.32 -0.64
CA LYS A 80 10.00 20.03 0.29
C LYS A 80 9.45 19.14 1.41
N GLU A 81 9.07 17.90 1.11
CA GLU A 81 8.59 16.94 2.10
C GLU A 81 9.73 16.46 3.02
N GLN A 82 10.94 16.32 2.48
CA GLN A 82 12.13 16.00 3.27
C GLN A 82 12.49 17.14 4.22
N GLU A 83 12.52 18.37 3.74
CA GLU A 83 12.74 19.58 4.55
C GLU A 83 11.67 19.73 5.64
N TRP A 84 10.41 19.44 5.32
CA TRP A 84 9.34 19.50 6.31
C TRP A 84 9.51 18.43 7.41
N LEU A 85 9.92 17.21 7.05
CA LEU A 85 10.16 16.13 8.01
C LEU A 85 11.38 16.40 8.90
N THR A 86 12.44 17.02 8.37
CA THR A 86 13.61 17.38 9.18
C THR A 86 13.25 18.47 10.18
N LEU A 87 12.52 19.51 9.75
CA LEU A 87 12.02 20.55 10.65
C LEU A 87 11.06 19.99 11.70
N PHE A 88 10.10 19.15 11.31
CA PHE A 88 9.16 18.53 12.23
C PHE A 88 9.85 17.66 13.28
N ARG A 89 10.87 16.87 12.90
CA ARG A 89 11.65 16.05 13.83
C ARG A 89 12.60 16.85 14.73
N SER A 90 12.94 18.08 14.34
CA SER A 90 13.75 18.97 15.17
C SER A 90 12.98 19.57 16.35
N LEU A 91 11.64 19.50 16.30
CA LEU A 91 10.76 19.89 17.40
C LEU A 91 10.75 18.86 18.52
N SER A 92 10.51 19.30 19.76
CA SER A 92 10.28 18.41 20.90
C SER A 92 8.99 17.59 20.73
N GLU A 93 8.87 16.47 21.45
CA GLU A 93 7.69 15.60 21.36
C GLU A 93 6.37 16.34 21.66
N SER A 94 6.39 17.27 22.61
CA SER A 94 5.22 18.09 22.96
C SER A 94 4.84 19.05 21.83
N GLU A 95 5.82 19.68 21.18
CA GLU A 95 5.61 20.55 20.02
C GLU A 95 5.13 19.78 18.80
N GLN A 96 5.68 18.59 18.54
CA GLN A 96 5.20 17.69 17.49
C GLN A 96 3.73 17.29 17.72
N ALA A 97 3.38 16.91 18.95
CA ALA A 97 2.02 16.56 19.32
C ALA A 97 1.05 17.74 19.15
N PHE A 98 1.45 18.94 19.58
CA PHE A 98 0.66 20.17 19.42
C PHE A 98 0.43 20.52 17.94
N MET A 99 1.47 20.41 17.12
CA MET A 99 1.39 20.66 15.68
C MET A 99 0.45 19.66 14.99
N LEU A 100 0.58 18.36 15.30
CA LEU A 100 -0.30 17.32 14.76
C LEU A 100 -1.75 17.51 15.18
N TYR A 101 -1.98 17.87 16.46
CA TYR A 101 -3.32 18.19 16.97
C TYR A 101 -3.94 19.36 16.19
N THR A 102 -3.18 20.45 16.03
CA THR A 102 -3.64 21.65 15.33
C THR A 102 -3.93 21.37 13.86
N LEU A 103 -3.06 20.62 13.17
CA LEU A 103 -3.24 20.24 11.78
C LEU A 103 -4.48 19.36 11.59
N ARG A 104 -4.68 18.37 12.47
CA ARG A 104 -5.88 17.53 12.44
C ARG A 104 -7.14 18.36 12.65
N ARG A 105 -7.14 19.26 13.63
CA ARG A 105 -8.30 20.10 13.94
C ARG A 105 -8.67 21.02 12.78
N LYS A 106 -7.70 21.77 12.25
CA LYS A 106 -7.92 22.67 11.11
C LYS A 106 -8.24 21.92 9.83
N GLY A 107 -7.63 20.75 9.61
CA GLY A 107 -7.92 19.90 8.46
C GLY A 107 -9.37 19.39 8.47
N ILE A 108 -9.86 18.93 9.63
CA ILE A 108 -11.25 18.51 9.80
C ILE A 108 -12.20 19.70 9.61
N GLU A 109 -11.89 20.86 10.20
CA GLU A 109 -12.69 22.08 10.01
C GLU A 109 -12.80 22.48 8.54
N TRP A 110 -11.69 22.41 7.79
CA TRP A 110 -11.68 22.68 6.35
C TRP A 110 -12.54 21.67 5.57
N LEU A 111 -12.43 20.38 5.88
CA LEU A 111 -13.25 19.34 5.23
C LEU A 111 -14.75 19.53 5.49
N VAL A 112 -15.12 19.89 6.72
CA VAL A 112 -16.51 20.18 7.09
C VAL A 112 -17.02 21.38 6.30
N GLN A 113 -16.24 22.46 6.22
CA GLN A 113 -16.62 23.65 5.46
C GLN A 113 -16.77 23.37 3.95
N GLN A 114 -15.97 22.47 3.38
CA GLN A 114 -16.11 22.06 1.98
C GLN A 114 -17.37 21.19 1.76
N SER A 115 -17.79 20.40 2.74
CA SER A 115 -18.99 19.57 2.64
C SER A 115 -20.30 20.36 2.75
N GLU A 116 -20.27 21.57 3.31
CA GLU A 116 -21.43 22.47 3.38
C GLU A 116 -21.64 23.31 2.09
N LEU A 117 -20.72 23.20 1.13
CA LEU A 117 -20.76 23.91 -0.16
C LEU A 117 -21.29 23.06 -1.32
N TYR A 118 -21.80 21.85 -1.04
CA TYR A 118 -22.47 20.93 -1.97
C TYR A 118 -23.85 20.54 -1.45
#